data_AF-A0A812ZBS5-F1
#
_entry.id   AF-A0A812ZBS5-F1
#
_cell.length_a   1.000
_cell.length_b   1.000
_cell.length_c   1.000
_cell.angle_alpha   90.00
_cell.angle_beta   90.00
_cell.angle_gamma   90.00
#
_symmetry.space_group_name_H-M   'P 1'
#
loop_
_entity.id
_entity.type
_entity.pdbx_description
1 polymer ?
#
loop_
_entity_poly.entity_id
_entity_poly.type
_entity_poly.pdbx_seq_one_letter_code
_entity_poly.pdbx_strand_id
1 'polypeptide(L)'
;GNEMFSCCVSKDDQQEFLAPNTAPSAADRVSAEDAGAKIFTFTVQKSGDKDMLGMDVKHKKGMWLVVAKIDEGAVARANASGLNGETLQISDVIYEINGVKGDDALMVAECKKSSKLEMKVKRMSTPM
;
A
#
# COMPACT_ATOMS: atom_id res chain seq x y z
N GLY A 1 -19.60 -31.24 -49.86
CA GLY A 1 -18.61 -30.17 -49.62
C GLY A 1 -19.35 -28.93 -49.17
N ASN A 2 -19.08 -28.52 -47.94
CA ASN A 2 -19.36 -27.24 -47.29
C ASN A 2 -20.83 -26.82 -47.06
N GLU A 3 -21.33 -27.20 -45.89
CA GLU A 3 -22.51 -26.63 -45.22
C GLU A 3 -22.11 -25.30 -44.57
N MET A 4 -22.80 -24.21 -44.92
CA MET A 4 -22.52 -22.87 -44.40
C MET A 4 -23.82 -22.15 -44.05
N PHE A 5 -24.02 -22.05 -42.73
CA PHE A 5 -24.64 -20.99 -41.91
C PHE A 5 -26.05 -20.47 -42.22
N SER A 6 -26.95 -20.63 -41.26
CA SER A 6 -27.82 -19.52 -40.84
C SER A 6 -28.28 -19.70 -39.39
N CYS A 7 -28.39 -18.56 -38.70
CA CYS A 7 -28.39 -18.38 -37.25
C CYS A 7 -29.70 -18.75 -36.57
N CYS A 8 -29.61 -19.34 -35.38
CA CYS A 8 -30.67 -19.29 -34.38
C CYS A 8 -30.30 -18.24 -33.32
N VAL A 9 -31.15 -17.23 -33.22
CA VAL A 9 -31.16 -16.15 -32.22
C VAL A 9 -31.45 -16.75 -30.83
N SER A 10 -30.55 -16.56 -29.87
CA SER A 10 -30.86 -16.73 -28.45
C SER A 10 -31.12 -15.36 -27.83
N LYS A 11 -32.27 -15.32 -27.18
CA LYS A 11 -32.96 -14.18 -26.60
C LYS A 11 -32.29 -13.77 -25.30
N ASP A 12 -32.19 -12.46 -25.14
CA ASP A 12 -31.87 -11.66 -23.97
C ASP A 12 -32.52 -12.19 -22.66
N ASP A 13 -31.72 -12.39 -21.62
CA ASP A 13 -32.15 -12.22 -20.23
C ASP A 13 -30.97 -11.62 -19.45
N GLN A 14 -31.11 -10.32 -19.24
CA GLN A 14 -30.27 -9.48 -18.40
C GLN A 14 -30.46 -9.88 -16.92
N GLN A 15 -29.49 -9.45 -16.10
CA GLN A 15 -29.62 -9.17 -14.66
C GLN A 15 -29.09 -10.31 -13.74
N GLU A 16 -28.14 -10.12 -12.81
CA GLU A 16 -27.90 -8.93 -11.99
C GLU A 16 -26.55 -8.99 -11.21
N PHE A 17 -25.77 -7.92 -11.33
CA PHE A 17 -24.87 -7.30 -10.34
C PHE A 17 -23.77 -8.12 -9.63
N LEU A 18 -22.58 -8.11 -10.25
CA LEU A 18 -21.32 -8.04 -9.53
C LEU A 18 -20.54 -6.82 -10.04
N ALA A 19 -20.65 -5.70 -9.33
CA ALA A 19 -19.74 -4.57 -9.45
C ALA A 19 -19.41 -4.09 -8.02
N PRO A 20 -18.17 -3.63 -7.72
CA PRO A 20 -17.33 -2.90 -8.66
C PRO A 20 -15.90 -3.44 -8.81
N ASN A 21 -15.41 -3.20 -10.02
CA ASN A 21 -14.01 -3.05 -10.38
C ASN A 21 -13.17 -2.46 -9.24
N THR A 22 -12.21 -3.22 -8.72
CA THR A 22 -11.04 -2.62 -8.04
C THR A 22 -9.79 -3.15 -8.73
N ALA A 23 -9.38 -2.38 -9.74
CA ALA A 23 -8.05 -2.23 -10.31
C ALA A 23 -7.17 -3.49 -10.55
N PRO A 24 -6.91 -3.86 -11.82
CA PRO A 24 -5.62 -4.40 -12.18
C PRO A 24 -4.68 -3.22 -12.42
N SER A 25 -3.82 -2.86 -11.46
CA SER A 25 -2.76 -1.90 -11.80
C SER A 25 -1.56 -1.92 -10.87
N ALA A 26 -0.41 -1.94 -11.53
CA ALA A 26 0.94 -1.70 -11.01
C ALA A 26 1.73 -2.89 -10.46
N ALA A 27 1.65 -4.06 -11.09
CA ALA A 27 2.71 -5.08 -11.00
C ALA A 27 3.62 -5.11 -12.26
N ASP A 28 3.55 -4.08 -13.11
CA ASP A 28 4.32 -4.01 -14.36
C ASP A 28 5.50 -3.04 -14.21
N ARG A 29 6.71 -3.57 -14.46
CA ARG A 29 7.99 -2.86 -14.74
C ARG A 29 8.79 -2.39 -13.53
N VAL A 30 9.29 -3.35 -12.75
CA VAL A 30 10.47 -3.08 -11.90
C VAL A 30 11.69 -3.06 -12.82
N SER A 31 12.16 -1.86 -13.18
CA SER A 31 13.46 -1.66 -13.81
C SER A 31 14.55 -2.38 -13.02
N ALA A 32 15.42 -3.09 -13.73
CA ALA A 32 16.46 -3.98 -13.21
C ALA A 32 17.59 -3.30 -12.39
N GLU A 33 17.40 -2.07 -11.90
CA GLU A 33 18.38 -1.34 -11.08
C GLU A 33 18.09 -1.41 -9.57
N ASP A 34 17.06 -2.15 -9.16
CA ASP A 34 16.58 -2.23 -7.78
C ASP A 34 16.53 -3.69 -7.27
N ALA A 35 17.43 -4.55 -7.74
CA ALA A 35 17.48 -5.98 -7.43
C ALA A 35 17.64 -6.35 -5.94
N GLY A 36 17.75 -5.34 -5.06
CA GLY A 36 17.79 -5.49 -3.60
C GLY A 36 16.69 -4.77 -2.84
N ALA A 37 15.78 -4.00 -3.43
CA ALA A 37 14.77 -3.34 -2.61
C ALA A 37 13.53 -4.21 -2.39
N LYS A 38 13.23 -4.51 -1.12
CA LYS A 38 11.98 -5.15 -0.72
C LYS A 38 10.90 -4.09 -0.58
N ILE A 39 9.85 -4.18 -1.39
CA ILE A 39 8.65 -3.37 -1.24
C ILE A 39 7.58 -4.23 -0.58
N PHE A 40 6.98 -3.72 0.49
CA PHE A 40 5.89 -4.39 1.18
C PHE A 40 4.87 -3.38 1.70
N THR A 41 3.67 -3.87 1.95
CA THR A 41 2.57 -3.06 2.48
C THR A 41 2.49 -3.27 3.99
N PHE A 42 2.67 -2.18 4.73
CA PHE A 42 2.59 -2.18 6.18
C PHE A 42 1.28 -1.55 6.63
N THR A 43 0.40 -2.36 7.23
CA THR A 43 -0.90 -1.89 7.69
C THR A 43 -0.86 -1.60 9.18
N VAL A 44 -1.25 -0.38 9.55
CA VAL A 44 -1.35 0.06 10.95
C VAL A 44 -2.80 0.34 11.29
N GLN A 45 -3.24 -0.18 12.42
CA GLN A 45 -4.56 0.09 12.97
C GLN A 45 -4.45 0.82 14.31
N LYS A 46 -4.97 2.04 14.33
CA LYS A 46 -5.15 2.84 15.54
C LYS A 46 -6.35 2.34 16.32
N SER A 47 -6.23 2.32 17.64
CA SER A 47 -7.33 1.92 18.53
C SER A 47 -8.32 3.06 18.85
N GLY A 48 -8.04 4.30 18.46
CA GLY A 48 -8.93 5.45 18.63
C GLY A 48 -8.24 6.79 18.42
N ASP A 49 -8.95 7.90 18.64
CA ASP A 49 -8.46 9.27 18.38
C ASP A 49 -7.30 9.69 19.32
N LYS A 50 -7.22 9.08 20.50
CA LYS A 50 -6.13 9.28 21.47
C LYS A 50 -4.90 8.41 21.19
N ASP A 51 -5.02 7.50 20.22
CA ASP A 51 -3.98 6.54 19.91
C ASP A 51 -2.97 7.18 18.95
N MET A 52 -1.74 7.36 19.43
CA MET A 52 -0.66 7.92 18.64
C MET A 52 -0.05 6.82 17.76
N LEU A 53 0.41 7.17 16.55
CA LEU A 53 1.16 6.23 15.72
C LEU A 53 2.41 5.71 16.44
N GLY A 54 3.07 6.56 17.23
CA GLY A 54 4.34 6.21 17.89
C GLY A 54 5.46 6.10 16.87
N MET A 55 5.61 7.07 15.98
CA MET A 55 6.60 7.03 14.91
C MET A 55 6.96 8.44 14.46
N ASP A 56 8.25 8.67 14.24
CA ASP A 56 8.77 9.90 13.68
C ASP A 56 9.24 9.67 12.23
N VAL A 57 8.85 10.59 11.35
CA VAL A 57 9.17 10.54 9.92
C VAL A 57 9.93 11.78 9.50
N LYS A 58 10.96 11.58 8.67
CA LYS A 58 11.70 12.64 8.00
C LYS A 58 11.17 12.83 6.58
N HIS A 59 10.81 14.07 6.28
CA HIS A 59 10.38 14.49 4.96
C HIS A 59 11.58 14.46 4.01
N LYS A 60 11.51 13.67 2.94
CA LYS A 60 12.58 13.54 1.95
C LYS A 60 12.09 14.03 0.59
N LYS A 61 12.70 15.12 0.11
CA LYS A 61 12.38 15.78 -1.16
C LYS A 61 10.90 16.23 -1.31
N GLY A 62 10.15 16.41 -0.21
CA GLY A 62 8.74 16.83 -0.29
C GLY A 62 7.75 15.70 -0.65
N MET A 63 8.25 14.52 -1.01
CA MET A 63 7.48 13.49 -1.72
C MET A 63 7.45 12.14 -0.99
N TRP A 64 8.41 11.89 -0.10
CA TRP A 64 8.62 10.61 0.58
C TRP A 64 8.81 10.85 2.07
N LEU A 65 8.41 9.87 2.88
CA LEU A 65 8.59 9.86 4.32
C LEU A 65 9.59 8.77 4.69
N VAL A 66 10.69 9.15 5.33
CA VAL A 66 11.69 8.19 5.82
C VAL A 66 11.48 7.97 7.30
N VAL A 67 11.41 6.72 7.74
CA VAL A 67 11.27 6.39 9.16
C VAL A 67 12.52 6.83 9.91
N ALA A 68 12.39 7.82 10.79
CA ALA A 68 13.51 8.33 11.57
C ALA A 68 13.60 7.66 12.94
N LYS A 69 12.45 7.41 13.56
CA LYS A 69 12.33 6.72 14.84
C LYS A 69 11.00 5.97 14.89
N ILE A 70 11.01 4.82 15.55
CA ILE A 70 9.80 4.11 15.94
C ILE A 70 9.74 4.15 17.45
N ASP A 71 8.62 4.61 17.98
CA ASP A 71 8.32 4.75 19.40
C ASP A 71 7.14 3.81 19.74
N GLU A 72 6.70 3.82 20.99
CA GLU A 72 5.54 3.01 21.38
C GLU A 72 4.24 3.61 20.84
N GLY A 73 3.37 2.77 20.28
CA GLY A 73 2.12 3.21 19.67
C GLY A 73 1.54 2.21 18.67
N ALA A 74 0.67 2.68 17.79
CA ALA A 74 0.02 1.83 16.78
C ALA A 74 1.04 1.12 15.86
N VAL A 75 2.12 1.79 15.50
CA VAL A 75 3.20 1.23 14.66
C VAL A 75 3.94 0.13 15.40
N ALA A 76 4.31 0.34 16.67
CA ALA A 76 4.97 -0.69 17.48
C ALA A 76 4.07 -1.93 17.66
N ARG A 77 2.75 -1.74 17.85
CA ARG A 77 1.80 -2.86 17.91
C ARG A 77 1.70 -3.60 16.58
N ALA A 78 1.62 -2.87 15.47
CA ALA A 78 1.60 -3.46 14.14
C ALA A 78 2.90 -4.24 13.84
N ASN A 79 4.05 -3.71 14.29
CA ASN A 79 5.33 -4.41 14.23
C ASN A 79 5.34 -5.68 15.09
N ALA A 80 4.81 -5.64 16.32
CA ALA A 80 4.73 -6.80 17.19
C ALA A 80 3.80 -7.90 16.64
N SER A 81 2.74 -7.50 15.92
CA SER A 81 1.84 -8.41 15.20
C SER A 81 2.32 -8.75 13.78
N GLY A 82 3.48 -8.27 13.36
CA GLY A 82 4.00 -8.46 12.01
C GLY A 82 4.14 -9.94 11.67
N LEU A 83 3.27 -10.44 10.80
CA LEU A 83 3.38 -11.77 10.22
C LEU A 83 4.51 -11.76 9.19
N ASN A 84 5.31 -12.83 9.14
CA ASN A 84 6.37 -13.02 8.14
C ASN A 84 7.53 -12.00 8.15
N GLY A 85 7.74 -11.28 9.25
CA GLY A 85 8.85 -10.32 9.37
C GLY A 85 8.65 -9.02 8.58
N GLU A 86 7.41 -8.72 8.18
CA GLU A 86 7.01 -7.46 7.55
C GLU A 86 6.77 -6.40 8.62
N THR A 87 7.85 -6.02 9.31
CA THR A 87 7.86 -4.96 10.31
C THR A 87 8.44 -3.70 9.71
N LEU A 88 7.95 -2.54 10.13
CA LEU A 88 8.55 -1.25 9.83
C LEU A 88 9.83 -1.07 10.63
N GLN A 89 10.90 -0.59 9.99
CA GLN A 89 12.21 -0.35 10.58
C GLN A 89 12.67 1.08 10.34
N ILE A 90 13.61 1.54 11.16
CA ILE A 90 14.26 2.83 10.98
C ILE A 90 15.02 2.84 9.65
N SER A 91 14.98 3.96 8.95
CA SER A 91 15.51 4.17 7.58
C SER A 91 14.68 3.57 6.45
N ASP A 92 13.57 2.91 6.73
CA ASP A 92 12.63 2.53 5.68
C ASP A 92 12.03 3.78 5.01
N VAL A 93 11.67 3.64 3.74
CA VAL A 93 11.10 4.72 2.96
C VAL A 93 9.64 4.43 2.67
N ILE A 94 8.75 5.23 3.24
CA ILE A 94 7.32 5.22 2.93
C ILE A 94 7.08 6.18 1.77
N TYR A 95 6.45 5.67 0.71
CA TYR A 95 6.20 6.44 -0.51
C TYR A 95 4.71 6.59 -0.83
N GLU A 96 3.84 5.88 -0.12
CA GLU A 96 2.39 5.95 -0.31
C GLU A 96 1.68 5.57 1.00
N ILE A 97 0.60 6.28 1.35
CA ILE A 97 -0.24 6.01 2.52
C ILE A 97 -1.70 6.06 2.09
N ASN A 98 -2.40 4.92 2.14
CA ASN A 98 -3.82 4.80 1.75
C ASN A 98 -4.09 5.37 0.34
N GLY A 99 -3.15 5.20 -0.59
CA GLY A 99 -3.19 5.76 -1.95
C GLY A 99 -2.67 7.20 -2.08
N VAL A 100 -2.39 7.91 -0.99
CA VAL A 100 -1.79 9.24 -0.99
C VAL A 100 -0.28 9.13 -1.23
N LYS A 101 0.22 9.70 -2.33
CA LYS A 101 1.65 9.76 -2.67
C LYS A 101 2.07 11.10 -3.25
N GLY A 102 3.36 11.41 -3.22
CA GLY A 102 3.94 12.61 -3.85
C GLY A 102 3.88 13.88 -3.00
N ASP A 103 3.12 13.87 -1.90
CA ASP A 103 2.98 14.99 -0.97
C ASP A 103 3.08 14.49 0.47
N ASP A 104 4.20 14.76 1.13
CA ASP A 104 4.42 14.33 2.51
C ASP A 104 3.43 14.95 3.52
N ALA A 105 2.98 16.19 3.27
CA ALA A 105 2.01 16.87 4.13
C ALA A 105 0.65 16.17 4.08
N LEU A 106 0.22 15.75 2.88
CA LEU A 106 -1.01 14.99 2.70
C LEU A 106 -0.90 13.60 3.31
N MET A 107 0.24 12.93 3.16
CA MET A 107 0.51 11.64 3.81
C MET A 107 0.41 11.76 5.34
N VAL A 108 1.03 12.78 5.95
CA VAL A 108 0.96 13.01 7.39
C VAL A 108 -0.46 13.37 7.84
N ALA A 109 -1.20 14.16 7.05
CA ALA A 109 -2.60 14.46 7.32
C ALA A 109 -3.47 13.20 7.29
N GLU A 110 -3.28 12.33 6.31
CA GLU A 110 -3.97 11.04 6.20
C GLU A 110 -3.63 10.14 7.39
N CYS A 111 -2.35 10.10 7.80
CA CYS A 111 -1.92 9.43 9.03
C CYS A 111 -2.65 9.92 10.27
N LYS A 112 -3.05 11.19 10.36
CA LYS A 112 -3.78 11.72 11.50
C LYS A 112 -5.28 11.45 11.40
N LYS A 113 -5.84 11.57 10.20
CA LYS A 113 -7.27 11.46 9.92
C LYS A 113 -7.78 10.01 9.98
N SER A 114 -7.03 9.07 9.42
CA SER A 114 -7.48 7.69 9.25
C SER A 114 -7.01 6.79 10.40
N SER A 115 -7.93 5.96 10.90
CA SER A 115 -7.62 4.95 11.92
C SER A 115 -6.97 3.70 11.35
N LYS A 116 -7.21 3.39 10.08
CA LYS A 116 -6.53 2.33 9.33
C LYS A 116 -5.62 2.97 8.30
N LEU A 117 -4.34 2.67 8.38
CA LEU A 117 -3.31 3.25 7.51
C LEU A 117 -2.60 2.13 6.79
N GLU A 118 -2.73 2.12 5.46
CA GLU A 118 -2.00 1.21 4.59
C GLU A 118 -0.79 1.95 4.03
N MET A 119 0.41 1.68 4.56
CA MET A 119 1.63 2.37 4.17
C MET A 119 2.44 1.47 3.24
N LYS A 120 2.77 1.95 2.04
CA LYS A 120 3.72 1.22 1.18
C LYS A 120 5.14 1.62 1.51
N VAL A 121 5.89 0.62 1.90
CA VAL A 121 7.25 0.75 2.40
C VAL A 121 8.20 0.17 1.38
N LYS A 122 9.28 0.90 1.10
CA LYS A 122 10.43 0.45 0.33
C LYS A 122 11.62 0.34 1.27
N ARG A 123 12.13 -0.89 1.40
CA ARG A 123 13.34 -1.22 2.14
C ARG A 123 14.45 -1.55 1.16
N MET A 124 15.53 -0.77 1.16
CA MET A 124 16.72 -1.12 0.40
C MET A 124 17.46 -2.23 1.15
N SER A 125 17.46 -3.47 0.65
CA SER A 125 18.39 -4.50 1.11
C SER A 125 19.76 -4.11 0.58
N THR A 126 20.46 -3.26 1.33
CA THR A 126 21.85 -2.97 1.02
C THR A 126 22.63 -4.20 1.49
N PRO A 127 23.29 -4.96 0.61
CA PRO A 127 24.24 -5.96 1.06
C PRO A 127 25.37 -5.21 1.75
N MET A 128 25.51 -5.41 3.06
CA MET A 128 26.72 -5.05 3.79
C MET A 128 27.81 -6.09 3.53
#